data_AF-A0A3D3MCA6-F1
#
_entry.id   AF-A0A3D3MCA6-F1
#
_cell.length_a   1.000
_cell.length_b   1.000
_cell.length_c   1.000
_cell.angle_alpha   90.00
_cell.angle_beta   90.00
_cell.angle_gamma   90.00
#
_symmetry.space_group_name_H-M   'P 1'
#
loop_
_entity.id
_entity.type
_entity.pdbx_description
1 polymer ?
#
loop_
_entity_poly.entity_id
_entity_poly.type
_entity_poly.pdbx_seq_one_letter_code
_entity_poly.pdbx_strand_id
1 'polypeptide(L)'
;LLDAESASRLLERPVSCRLAIRPEAIALSLDGALEGQVRSHSLLGNIIRYRIEARGVELLVDVLNRSSADLYPDGQRVSLAIDPTALREVA
;
A
#
# COMPACT_ATOMS: atom_id res chain seq x y z
N LEU A 1 3.57 10.35 1.58
CA LEU A 1 3.22 10.88 2.91
C LEU A 1 1.71 10.81 3.02
N LEU A 2 1.20 10.30 4.13
CA LEU A 2 -0.21 10.23 4.46
C LEU A 2 -0.54 11.43 5.36
N ASP A 3 -1.54 12.23 4.98
CA ASP A 3 -2.10 13.19 5.91
C ASP A 3 -2.93 12.49 7.00
N ALA A 4 -3.31 13.25 8.02
CA ALA A 4 -4.07 12.76 9.17
C ALA A 4 -5.41 12.12 8.75
N GLU A 5 -6.09 12.69 7.76
CA GLU A 5 -7.38 12.20 7.28
C GLU A 5 -7.25 10.87 6.53
N SER A 6 -6.32 10.80 5.58
CA SER A 6 -6.00 9.60 4.81
C SER A 6 -5.50 8.48 5.73
N ALA A 7 -4.62 8.81 6.69
CA ALA A 7 -4.16 7.87 7.70
C ALA A 7 -5.32 7.36 8.56
N SER A 8 -6.25 8.23 8.95
CA SER A 8 -7.41 7.83 9.75
C SER A 8 -8.35 6.88 9.00
N ARG A 9 -8.62 7.16 7.72
CA ARG A 9 -9.42 6.29 6.85
C ARG A 9 -8.75 4.94 6.62
N LEU A 10 -7.44 4.95 6.38
CA LEU A 10 -6.67 3.75 6.11
C LEU A 10 -6.57 2.84 7.34
N LEU A 11 -6.30 3.41 8.52
CA LEU A 11 -6.10 2.67 9.76
C LEU A 11 -7.39 2.44 10.56
N GLU A 12 -8.54 2.95 10.09
CA GLU A 12 -9.83 2.87 10.80
C GLU A 12 -9.79 3.38 12.25
N ARG A 13 -8.88 4.31 12.54
CA ARG A 13 -8.71 4.91 13.86
C ARG A 13 -8.34 6.38 13.71
N PRO A 14 -8.71 7.24 14.66
CA PRO A 14 -8.33 8.64 14.60
C PRO A 14 -6.80 8.79 14.64
N VAL A 15 -6.26 9.47 13.63
CA VAL A 15 -4.86 9.88 13.54
C VAL A 15 -4.84 11.40 13.43
N SER A 16 -4.13 12.07 14.33
CA SER A 16 -4.04 13.53 14.38
C SER A 16 -2.74 14.10 13.79
N CYS A 17 -1.84 13.23 13.33
CA CYS A 17 -0.52 13.58 12.80
C CYS A 17 -0.36 13.09 11.36
N ARG A 18 0.64 13.63 10.63
CA ARG A 18 1.01 13.10 9.33
C ARG A 18 1.87 11.85 9.53
N LEU A 19 1.61 10.83 8.72
CA LEU A 19 2.36 9.59 8.76
C LEU A 19 3.16 9.39 7.46
N ALA A 20 4.35 8.84 7.59
CA ALA A 20 5.13 8.29 6.50
C ALA A 20 5.14 6.77 6.65
N ILE A 21 4.92 6.09 5.54
CA ILE A 21 5.17 4.66 5.41
C ILE A 21 6.03 4.46 4.18
N ARG A 22 6.96 3.52 4.28
CA ARG A 22 7.78 3.13 3.15
C ARG A 22 7.02 2.16 2.25
N PRO A 23 7.08 2.29 0.92
CA PRO A 23 6.38 1.40 0.00
C PRO A 23 6.73 -0.09 0.20
N GLU A 24 7.98 -0.40 0.55
CA GLU A 24 8.45 -1.77 0.78
C GLU A 24 7.97 -2.37 2.11
N ALA A 25 7.44 -1.55 3.02
CA ALA A 25 6.91 -1.98 4.30
C ALA A 25 5.41 -2.35 4.23
N ILE A 26 4.79 -2.17 3.07
CA ILE A 26 3.42 -2.59 2.81
C ILE A 26 3.48 -3.95 2.12
N ALA A 27 2.94 -4.98 2.76
CA ALA A 27 2.82 -6.29 2.16
C ALA A 27 1.54 -6.37 1.33
N LEU A 28 1.63 -7.06 0.20
CA LEU A 28 0.53 -7.26 -0.74
C LEU A 28 0.17 -8.75 -0.74
N SER A 29 -1.10 -9.05 -0.46
CA SER A 29 -1.67 -10.40 -0.44
C SER A 29 -2.99 -10.42 -1.21
N LEU A 30 -3.57 -11.59 -1.40
CA LEU A 30 -4.96 -11.70 -1.87
C LEU A 30 -5.94 -11.76 -0.69
N ASP A 31 -5.47 -12.18 0.47
CA ASP A 31 -6.25 -12.36 1.69
C ASP A 31 -5.84 -11.32 2.75
N GLY A 32 -6.82 -10.62 3.34
CA GLY A 32 -6.57 -9.63 4.38
C GLY A 32 -7.79 -8.73 4.64
N ALA A 33 -7.66 -7.87 5.65
CA ALA A 33 -8.76 -6.99 6.08
C ALA A 33 -8.80 -5.64 5.34
N LEU A 34 -7.64 -5.16 4.87
CA LEU A 34 -7.54 -3.88 4.15
C LEU A 34 -7.56 -4.16 2.64
N GLU A 35 -8.75 -4.17 2.08
CA GLU A 35 -8.93 -4.33 0.64
C GLU A 35 -8.48 -3.09 -0.14
N GLY A 36 -7.86 -3.33 -1.29
CA GLY A 36 -7.46 -2.33 -2.25
C GLY A 36 -7.59 -2.82 -3.69
N GLN A 37 -7.53 -1.88 -4.63
CA GLN A 37 -7.55 -2.16 -6.06
C GLN A 37 -6.28 -1.67 -6.72
N VAL A 38 -5.64 -2.53 -7.51
CA VAL A 38 -4.49 -2.13 -8.34
C VAL A 38 -4.96 -1.12 -9.38
N ARG A 39 -4.41 0.09 -9.34
CA ARG A 39 -4.67 1.16 -10.31
C ARG A 39 -3.70 1.12 -11.47
N SER A 40 -2.44 0.83 -11.18
CA SER A 40 -1.37 0.70 -12.17
C SER A 40 -0.17 0.03 -11.52
N HIS A 41 0.76 -0.46 -12.33
CA HIS A 41 2.04 -0.97 -11.86
C HIS A 41 3.19 -0.55 -12.77
N SER A 42 4.39 -0.43 -12.21
CA SER A 42 5.62 -0.11 -12.94
C SER A 42 6.74 -1.07 -12.55
N LEU A 43 7.46 -1.58 -13.55
CA LEU A 43 8.63 -2.43 -13.33
C LEU A 43 9.89 -1.55 -13.20
N LEU A 44 10.54 -1.58 -12.03
CA LEU A 44 11.75 -0.84 -11.69
C LEU A 44 12.89 -1.83 -11.42
N GLY A 45 13.39 -2.47 -12.49
CA GLY A 45 14.39 -3.53 -12.37
C GLY A 45 13.81 -4.79 -11.72
N ASN A 46 14.25 -5.10 -10.50
CA ASN A 46 13.76 -6.26 -9.72
C ASN A 46 12.61 -5.91 -8.75
N ILE A 47 12.09 -4.69 -8.80
CA ILE A 47 10.98 -4.23 -7.97
C ILE A 47 9.80 -3.92 -8.89
N ILE A 48 8.61 -4.36 -8.50
CA ILE A 48 7.35 -3.93 -9.08
C ILE A 48 6.74 -2.93 -8.11
N ARG A 49 6.54 -1.71 -8.58
CA ARG A 49 5.85 -0.66 -7.83
C ARG A 49 4.39 -0.63 -8.24
N TYR A 50 3.52 -1.01 -7.33
CA TYR A 50 2.07 -0.93 -7.51
C TYR A 50 1.55 0.41 -6.99
N ARG A 51 0.61 1.00 -7.73
CA ARG A 51 -0.31 2.02 -7.19
C ARG A 51 -1.60 1.31 -6.82
N ILE A 52 -1.96 1.36 -5.55
CA ILE A 52 -3.15 0.68 -5.03
C ILE A 52 -4.04 1.72 -4.38
N GLU A 53 -5.31 1.74 -4.77
CA GLU A 53 -6.30 2.53 -4.07
C GLU A 53 -6.96 1.67 -3.00
N ALA A 54 -6.87 2.10 -1.75
CA ALA A 54 -7.55 1.48 -0.63
C ALA A 54 -8.31 2.56 0.15
N ARG A 55 -9.62 2.38 0.33
CA ARG A 55 -10.49 3.31 1.09
C ARG A 55 -10.39 4.77 0.61
N GLY A 56 -10.22 4.98 -0.70
CA GLY A 56 -10.07 6.31 -1.31
C GLY A 56 -8.71 6.96 -1.08
N VAL A 57 -7.71 6.19 -0.62
CA VAL A 57 -6.32 6.62 -0.46
C VAL A 57 -5.44 5.87 -1.46
N GLU A 58 -4.61 6.59 -2.21
CA GLU A 58 -3.61 5.98 -3.10
C GLU A 58 -2.34 5.65 -2.31
N LEU A 59 -1.90 4.40 -2.41
CA LEU A 59 -0.70 3.87 -1.79
C LEU A 59 0.27 3.34 -2.85
N LEU A 60 1.55 3.60 -2.63
CA LEU A 60 2.63 2.97 -3.37
C LEU A 60 3.11 1.75 -2.60
N VAL A 61 3.18 0.61 -3.28
CA VAL A 61 3.62 -0.66 -2.69
C VAL A 61 4.71 -1.26 -3.56
N ASP A 62 5.87 -1.52 -2.95
CA ASP A 62 7.03 -2.09 -3.63
C ASP A 62 7.15 -3.57 -3.31
N VAL A 63 7.04 -4.41 -4.34
CA VAL A 63 7.15 -5.86 -4.23
C VAL A 63 8.33 -6.35 -5.06
N LEU A 64 9.08 -7.34 -4.57
CA LEU A 64 10.16 -7.95 -5.35
C LEU A 64 9.59 -8.78 -6.51
N ASN A 65 10.13 -8.58 -7.70
CA ASN A 65 9.80 -9.35 -8.89
C ASN A 65 10.44 -10.75 -8.84
N ARG A 66 9.91 -11.64 -7.99
CA ARG A 66 10.45 -13.01 -7.85
C ARG A 66 9.94 -13.96 -8.93
N SER A 67 8.80 -13.65 -9.55
CA SER A 67 8.22 -14.40 -10.67
C SER A 67 7.28 -13.48 -11.47
N SER A 68 7.42 -13.47 -12.79
CA SER A 68 6.54 -12.69 -13.68
C SER A 68 5.09 -13.20 -13.70
N ALA A 69 4.86 -14.42 -13.21
CA ALA A 69 3.52 -15.01 -13.09
C ALA A 69 2.71 -14.45 -11.92
N ASP A 70 3.36 -13.78 -10.96
CA ASP A 70 2.71 -13.21 -9.75
C ASP A 70 2.36 -11.73 -9.91
N LEU A 71 2.35 -11.24 -11.16
CA LEU A 71 2.09 -9.84 -11.46
C LEU A 71 0.58 -9.57 -11.43
N TYR A 72 0.16 -8.63 -10.58
CA TYR A 72 -1.25 -8.30 -10.43
C TYR A 72 -1.68 -7.30 -11.51
N PRO A 73 -2.59 -7.66 -12.43
CA PRO A 73 -3.11 -6.74 -13.44
C PRO A 73 -3.87 -5.56 -12.83
N ASP A 74 -3.96 -4.50 -13.61
CA ASP A 74 -4.76 -3.32 -13.27
C ASP A 74 -6.23 -3.70 -13.10
N GLY A 75 -6.87 -3.17 -12.06
CA GLY A 75 -8.22 -3.51 -11.66
C GLY A 75 -8.32 -4.72 -10.72
N GLN A 76 -7.25 -5.50 -10.53
CA GLN A 76 -7.26 -6.62 -9.59
C GLN A 76 -7.48 -6.14 -8.16
N ARG A 77 -8.37 -6.85 -7.45
CA ARG A 77 -8.55 -6.71 -6.01
C ARG A 77 -7.42 -7.42 -5.28
N VAL A 78 -6.84 -6.71 -4.34
CA VAL A 78 -5.73 -7.16 -3.51
C VAL A 78 -6.00 -6.74 -2.07
N SER A 79 -5.30 -7.38 -1.15
CA SER A 79 -5.30 -7.03 0.26
C SER A 79 -3.94 -6.43 0.63
N LEU A 80 -3.97 -5.40 1.48
CA LEU A 80 -2.79 -4.74 1.99
C LEU A 80 -2.59 -5.13 3.45
N ALA A 81 -1.37 -5.44 3.83
CA ALA A 81 -0.98 -5.59 5.22
C ALA A 81 0.06 -4.51 5.56
N ILE A 82 -0.31 -3.67 6.52
CA ILE A 82 0.52 -2.58 7.01
C ILE A 82 0.98 -2.94 8.42
N ASP A 83 2.28 -3.11 8.60
CA ASP A 83 2.85 -3.25 9.93
C ASP A 83 2.79 -1.89 10.66
N PRO A 84 2.11 -1.79 11.82
CA PRO A 84 2.05 -0.56 12.59
C PRO A 84 3.42 0.01 12.97
N THR A 85 4.45 -0.84 13.09
CA THR A 85 5.83 -0.43 13.42
C THR A 85 6.54 0.27 12.26
N ALA A 86 6.05 0.09 11.03
CA ALA A 86 6.58 0.74 9.84
C ALA A 86 6.07 2.17 9.65
N LEU A 87 4.98 2.53 10.32
CA LEU A 87 4.45 3.88 10.32
C LEU A 87 5.35 4.80 11.14
N ARG A 88 5.74 5.92 10.56
CA ARG A 88 6.56 6.95 11.20
C ARG A 88 5.81 8.26 11.19
N GLU A 89 5.71 8.91 12.35
CA GLU A 89 5.20 10.27 12.42
C GLU A 89 6.20 11.22 11.75
N VAL A 90 5.67 12.18 11.00
CA VAL A 90 6.46 13.27 10.41
C VAL A 90 5.91 14.59 10.91
N ALA A 91 6.77 15.36 11.59
CA ALA A 91 6.46 16.68 12.15
C ALA A 91 6.56 17.78 11.09
#